data_AF-A0A0D2M9Z3-F1
#
_entry.id   AF-A0A0D2M9Z3-F1
#
_cell.length_a   1.000
_cell.length_b   1.000
_cell.length_c   1.000
_cell.angle_alpha   90.00
_cell.angle_beta   90.00
_cell.angle_gamma   90.00
#
_symmetry.space_group_name_H-M   'P 1'
#
loop_
_entity.id
_entity.type
_entity.pdbx_description
1 polymer ?
#
loop_
_entity_poly.entity_id
_entity_poly.type
_entity_poly.pdbx_seq_one_letter_code
_entity_poly.pdbx_strand_id
1 'polypeptide(L)'
;MAQAAAPFAPAGASAPLQHAASAVVGALMLPWQRRPCLSQNHSSDHHHHYQQQQQQLRAYAAAKATGKQKGGAKGKGAAAPKKKPKARIEVKKMDEKDPLLQRVLTMLVPQDRSAPAEAPEALAANQAHAKAYSSRKMAEHKAWRAGMLDKLRLKQAALAALPPALRLAAAQEDLEPFPLTRHALYETPPEGYRG
;
A
#
# COMPACT_ATOMS: atom_id res chain seq x y z
N MET A 1 -59.37 -12.16 15.22
CA MET A 1 -60.28 -11.05 15.59
C MET A 1 -59.41 -9.82 15.79
N ALA A 2 -59.04 -9.11 14.72
CA ALA A 2 -59.76 -7.96 14.13
C ALA A 2 -59.69 -6.70 15.02
N GLN A 3 -58.64 -5.89 14.82
CA GLN A 3 -58.59 -4.46 15.15
C GLN A 3 -57.94 -3.78 13.93
N ALA A 4 -58.75 -3.27 13.00
CA ALA A 4 -59.28 -1.90 12.96
C ALA A 4 -58.24 -0.91 12.40
N ALA A 5 -58.26 -0.81 11.06
CA ALA A 5 -57.61 0.23 10.28
C ALA A 5 -58.42 1.54 10.35
N ALA A 6 -57.73 2.68 10.38
CA ALA A 6 -58.32 4.00 10.14
C ALA A 6 -57.36 4.87 9.29
N PRO A 7 -57.89 5.83 8.51
CA PRO A 7 -57.37 6.13 7.18
C PRO A 7 -56.63 7.47 7.03
N PHE A 8 -55.83 7.46 5.95
CA PHE A 8 -55.30 8.54 5.11
C PHE A 8 -55.99 9.93 5.19
N ALA A 9 -55.18 10.99 5.31
CA ALA A 9 -55.54 12.35 4.93
C ALA A 9 -54.33 13.09 4.33
N PRO A 10 -54.33 13.42 3.02
CA PRO A 10 -53.42 14.38 2.42
C PRO A 10 -54.20 15.67 2.07
N ALA A 11 -53.90 16.77 2.75
CA ALA A 11 -54.40 18.09 2.36
C ALA A 11 -53.28 18.87 1.68
N GLY A 12 -53.40 19.02 0.36
CA GLY A 12 -52.62 19.97 -0.41
C GLY A 12 -53.08 21.41 -0.20
N ALA A 13 -52.19 22.36 -0.44
CA ALA A 13 -52.53 23.69 -0.90
C ALA A 13 -51.31 24.31 -1.61
N SER A 14 -51.40 24.28 -2.92
CA SER A 14 -50.69 25.11 -3.89
C SER A 14 -51.04 26.59 -3.75
N ALA A 15 -50.07 27.49 -3.89
CA ALA A 15 -50.27 28.81 -4.51
C ALA A 15 -48.93 29.42 -4.98
N PRO A 16 -48.93 30.30 -6.00
CA PRO A 16 -47.83 30.42 -6.97
C PRO A 16 -47.13 31.81 -7.01
N LEU A 17 -46.03 31.85 -7.77
CA LEU A 17 -45.48 32.95 -8.59
C LEU A 17 -45.69 34.40 -8.12
N GLN A 18 -44.58 35.16 -7.97
CA GLN A 18 -44.31 36.33 -8.83
C GLN A 18 -42.81 36.51 -9.07
N HIS A 19 -42.48 36.69 -10.36
CA HIS A 19 -41.21 37.16 -10.88
C HIS A 19 -41.01 38.65 -10.58
N ALA A 20 -39.79 39.05 -10.26
CA ALA A 20 -39.28 40.37 -10.61
C ALA A 20 -37.80 40.24 -10.97
N ALA A 21 -37.53 40.37 -12.26
CA ALA A 21 -36.20 40.50 -12.83
C ALA A 21 -35.69 41.93 -12.62
N SER A 22 -34.42 42.07 -12.24
CA SER A 22 -33.60 43.19 -12.68
C SER A 22 -32.13 42.86 -12.47
N ALA A 23 -31.41 42.72 -13.58
CA ALA A 23 -29.97 42.60 -13.64
C ALA A 23 -29.33 43.97 -13.37
N VAL A 24 -28.28 43.99 -12.53
CA VAL A 24 -27.22 45.01 -12.61
C VAL A 24 -25.89 44.28 -12.49
N VAL A 25 -25.16 44.31 -13.59
CA VAL A 25 -23.72 44.00 -13.69
C VAL A 25 -22.97 45.12 -12.99
N GLY A 26 -22.07 44.78 -12.06
CA GLY A 26 -21.25 45.77 -11.37
C GLY A 26 -20.32 45.15 -10.34
N ALA A 27 -19.27 44.50 -10.82
CA ALA A 27 -18.11 44.18 -9.99
C ALA A 27 -17.40 45.49 -9.60
N LEU A 28 -17.14 45.73 -8.31
CA LEU A 28 -15.86 46.28 -7.84
C LEU A 28 -15.74 46.15 -6.30
N MET A 29 -14.80 45.30 -5.91
CA MET A 29 -13.86 45.44 -4.80
C MET A 29 -14.31 46.13 -3.49
N LEU A 30 -14.39 45.35 -2.40
CA LEU A 30 -13.79 45.75 -1.12
C LEU A 30 -13.18 44.54 -0.38
N PRO A 31 -12.09 44.74 0.38
CA PRO A 31 -11.12 43.71 0.72
C PRO A 31 -11.54 42.88 1.93
N TRP A 32 -11.74 41.58 1.72
CA TRP A 32 -11.74 40.63 2.83
C TRP A 32 -10.31 40.46 3.34
N GLN A 33 -10.11 41.01 4.53
CA GLN A 33 -8.95 40.89 5.38
C GLN A 33 -8.39 39.46 5.37
N ARG A 34 -7.17 39.31 4.84
CA ARG A 34 -6.36 38.11 5.07
C ARG A 34 -6.06 38.04 6.56
N ARG A 35 -6.72 37.11 7.25
CA ARG A 35 -6.17 36.58 8.49
C ARG A 35 -4.84 35.90 8.16
N PRO A 36 -3.72 36.25 8.82
CA PRO A 36 -2.52 35.43 8.73
C PRO A 36 -2.84 34.09 9.40
N CYS A 37 -2.92 33.03 8.59
CA CYS A 37 -2.91 31.68 9.12
C CYS A 37 -1.53 31.44 9.77
N LEU A 38 -1.50 31.52 11.10
CA LEU A 38 -0.49 30.81 11.89
C LEU A 38 -0.65 29.32 11.58
N SER A 39 0.13 28.83 10.63
CA SER A 39 0.44 27.41 10.47
C SER A 39 1.88 27.28 10.02
N GLN A 40 2.78 27.89 10.80
CA GLN A 40 4.21 27.58 10.76
C GLN A 40 4.49 26.55 11.84
N ASN A 41 5.25 25.51 11.46
CA ASN A 41 6.12 24.67 12.32
C ASN A 41 5.88 23.15 12.34
N HIS A 42 5.34 22.52 11.28
CA HIS A 42 5.44 21.06 11.14
C HIS A 42 5.93 20.58 9.75
N SER A 43 6.22 21.50 8.83
CA SER A 43 6.68 21.14 7.47
C SER A 43 8.20 21.14 7.29
N SER A 44 8.98 21.64 8.27
CA SER A 44 10.44 21.71 8.18
C SER A 44 11.13 20.38 8.50
N ASP A 45 10.59 19.58 9.44
CA ASP A 45 11.24 18.35 9.89
C ASP A 45 11.28 17.26 8.80
N HIS A 46 10.23 17.14 7.99
CA HIS A 46 10.21 16.18 6.88
C HIS A 46 11.17 16.56 5.75
N HIS A 47 11.44 17.86 5.54
CA HIS A 47 12.36 18.32 4.51
C HIS A 47 13.82 18.11 4.94
N HIS A 48 14.15 18.33 6.22
CA HIS A 48 15.49 18.06 6.75
C HIS A 48 15.86 16.58 6.70
N HIS A 49 14.94 15.67 7.03
CA HIS A 49 15.23 14.24 6.96
C HIS A 49 15.51 13.76 5.53
N TYR A 50 14.74 14.26 4.55
CA TYR A 50 14.93 13.92 3.14
C TYR A 50 16.26 14.46 2.59
N GLN A 51 16.63 15.68 2.97
CA GLN A 51 17.89 16.29 2.54
C GLN A 51 19.11 15.58 3.15
N GLN A 52 19.02 15.16 4.43
CA GLN A 52 20.07 14.39 5.09
C GLN A 52 20.26 13.01 4.44
N GLN A 53 19.16 12.35 4.05
CA GLN A 53 19.21 11.06 3.35
C GLN A 53 19.91 11.19 1.97
N GLN A 54 19.67 12.28 1.24
CA GLN A 54 20.37 12.55 -0.02
C GLN A 54 21.88 12.81 0.17
N GLN A 55 22.27 13.48 1.25
CA GLN A 55 23.68 13.72 1.56
C GLN A 55 24.43 12.42 1.91
N GLN A 56 23.79 11.51 2.68
CA GLN A 56 24.36 10.21 3.02
C GLN A 56 24.60 9.33 1.77
N LEU A 57 23.66 9.32 0.82
CA LEU A 57 23.82 8.57 -0.43
C LEU A 57 24.96 9.10 -1.30
N ARG A 58 25.15 10.43 -1.36
CA ARG A 58 26.28 11.05 -2.08
C ARG A 58 27.62 10.74 -1.42
N ALA A 59 27.70 10.79 -0.09
CA ALA A 59 28.90 10.43 0.66
C ALA A 59 29.28 8.95 0.48
N TYR A 60 28.29 8.05 0.49
CA TYR A 60 28.51 6.63 0.24
C TYR A 60 28.98 6.34 -1.19
N ALA A 61 28.41 7.02 -2.19
CA ALA A 61 28.86 6.92 -3.58
C ALA A 61 30.30 7.42 -3.76
N ALA A 62 30.66 8.53 -3.10
CA ALA A 62 32.02 9.06 -3.11
C ALA A 62 33.03 8.11 -2.42
N ALA A 63 32.65 7.48 -1.31
CA ALA A 63 33.50 6.50 -0.61
C ALA A 63 33.73 5.21 -1.41
N LYS A 64 32.77 4.80 -2.25
CA LYS A 64 32.96 3.66 -3.16
C LYS A 64 33.84 3.97 -4.38
N ALA A 65 33.95 5.24 -4.78
CA ALA A 65 34.78 5.65 -5.91
C ALA A 65 36.29 5.62 -5.58
N THR A 66 36.67 5.73 -4.30
CA THR A 66 38.08 5.74 -3.85
C THR A 66 38.61 4.40 -3.34
N GLY A 67 37.75 3.39 -3.18
CA GLY A 67 38.07 2.11 -2.53
C GLY A 67 38.54 0.96 -3.43
N LYS A 68 39.20 1.22 -4.56
CA LYS A 68 39.64 0.17 -5.50
C LYS A 68 41.17 0.10 -5.60
N GLN A 69 41.85 -0.55 -4.65
CA GLN A 69 43.13 -1.25 -4.87
C GLN A 69 43.67 -2.02 -3.62
N LYS A 70 44.32 -3.17 -3.92
CA LYS A 70 45.18 -4.04 -3.07
C LYS A 70 44.47 -4.81 -1.95
N GLY A 71 44.55 -6.14 -1.84
CA GLY A 71 45.65 -7.09 -2.06
C GLY A 71 45.73 -7.92 -0.78
N GLY A 72 45.35 -9.19 -0.77
CA GLY A 72 46.30 -10.30 -0.85
C GLY A 72 47.10 -10.48 0.45
N ALA A 73 46.59 -11.28 1.41
CA ALA A 73 47.38 -11.75 2.55
C ALA A 73 47.03 -13.21 2.90
N LYS A 74 48.05 -14.05 2.82
CA LYS A 74 48.05 -15.51 2.88
C LYS A 74 48.36 -15.92 4.33
N GLY A 75 47.35 -16.30 5.10
CA GLY A 75 47.51 -16.86 6.46
C GLY A 75 47.50 -18.38 6.44
N LYS A 76 48.66 -19.01 6.72
CA LYS A 76 48.76 -20.44 7.04
C LYS A 76 48.22 -20.66 8.45
N GLY A 77 47.18 -21.48 8.60
CA GLY A 77 46.59 -21.85 9.89
C GLY A 77 46.18 -23.32 9.92
N ALA A 78 46.82 -24.05 10.84
CA ALA A 78 46.60 -25.39 11.37
C ALA A 78 45.40 -26.25 10.87
N ALA A 79 45.72 -27.50 10.54
CA ALA A 79 44.78 -28.55 10.21
C ALA A 79 43.97 -29.01 11.45
N ALA A 80 42.65 -28.82 11.40
CA ALA A 80 41.70 -29.39 12.34
C ALA A 80 41.10 -30.72 11.78
N PRO A 81 40.75 -31.69 12.65
CA PRO A 81 40.42 -33.06 12.26
C PRO A 81 39.12 -33.19 11.45
N LYS A 82 39.19 -34.05 10.42
CA LYS A 82 38.14 -34.31 9.43
C LYS A 82 36.87 -34.90 10.06
N LYS A 83 35.85 -34.07 10.30
CA LYS A 83 34.47 -34.54 10.44
C LYS A 83 34.00 -35.05 9.09
N LYS A 84 33.47 -36.28 9.05
CA LYS A 84 32.89 -36.89 7.84
C LYS A 84 31.84 -35.94 7.26
N PRO A 85 31.99 -35.44 6.02
CA PRO A 85 31.00 -34.56 5.43
C PRO A 85 29.71 -35.36 5.23
N LYS A 86 28.60 -34.85 5.77
CA LYS A 86 27.25 -35.21 5.30
C LYS A 86 27.30 -35.15 3.77
N ALA A 87 26.82 -36.20 3.10
CA ALA A 87 26.76 -36.29 1.65
C ALA A 87 26.22 -34.98 1.09
N ARG A 88 27.14 -34.11 0.68
CA ARG A 88 26.84 -32.88 -0.02
C ARG A 88 26.22 -33.38 -1.29
N ILE A 89 24.96 -33.03 -1.55
CA ILE A 89 24.34 -33.25 -2.85
C ILE A 89 25.35 -32.67 -3.85
N GLU A 90 26.05 -33.55 -4.56
CA GLU A 90 26.94 -33.14 -5.63
C GLU A 90 26.03 -32.62 -6.70
N VAL A 91 25.80 -31.30 -6.68
CA VAL A 91 25.24 -30.58 -7.82
C VAL A 91 26.22 -30.84 -8.94
N LYS A 92 25.92 -31.85 -9.77
CA LYS A 92 26.63 -32.08 -11.03
C LYS A 92 26.64 -30.73 -11.72
N LYS A 93 27.84 -30.28 -12.11
CA LYS A 93 27.99 -29.06 -12.90
C LYS A 93 27.13 -29.30 -14.14
N MET A 94 26.01 -28.58 -14.24
CA MET A 94 25.19 -28.67 -15.43
C MET A 94 26.03 -28.19 -16.59
N ASP A 95 26.21 -29.06 -17.59
CA ASP A 95 26.86 -28.66 -18.82
C ASP A 95 26.00 -27.59 -19.49
N GLU A 96 26.60 -26.45 -19.83
CA GLU A 96 25.94 -25.35 -20.55
C GLU A 96 25.37 -25.78 -21.92
N LYS A 97 25.72 -27.00 -22.34
CA LYS A 97 25.27 -27.66 -23.57
C LYS A 97 24.22 -28.75 -23.34
N ASP A 98 23.71 -28.91 -22.12
CA ASP A 98 22.56 -29.79 -21.87
C ASP A 98 21.36 -29.28 -22.70
N PRO A 99 20.81 -30.08 -23.62
CA PRO A 99 19.74 -29.65 -24.51
C PRO A 99 18.49 -29.23 -23.74
N LEU A 100 18.25 -29.80 -22.55
CA LEU A 100 17.13 -29.41 -21.70
C LEU A 100 17.37 -28.02 -21.10
N LEU A 101 18.59 -27.75 -20.65
CA LEU A 101 18.99 -26.46 -20.11
C LEU A 101 18.94 -25.37 -21.19
N GLN A 102 19.44 -25.66 -22.39
CA GLN A 102 19.38 -24.74 -23.53
C GLN A 102 17.95 -24.42 -23.93
N ARG A 103 17.03 -25.40 -23.90
CA ARG A 103 15.60 -25.17 -24.15
C ARG A 103 14.96 -24.27 -23.10
N VAL A 104 15.24 -24.52 -21.81
CA VAL A 104 14.73 -23.67 -20.71
C VAL A 104 15.30 -22.25 -20.83
N LEU A 105 16.60 -22.12 -21.11
CA LEU A 105 17.24 -20.83 -21.35
C LEU A 105 16.61 -20.11 -22.54
N THR A 106 16.34 -20.80 -23.65
CA THR A 106 15.69 -20.23 -24.83
C THR A 106 14.28 -19.69 -24.52
N MET A 107 13.52 -20.36 -23.63
CA MET A 107 12.21 -19.88 -23.17
C MET A 107 12.29 -18.69 -22.21
N LEU A 108 13.39 -18.57 -21.46
CA LEU A 108 13.63 -17.44 -20.54
C LEU A 108 14.25 -16.22 -21.24
N VAL A 109 14.95 -16.42 -22.36
CA VAL A 109 15.50 -15.32 -23.16
C VAL A 109 14.34 -14.44 -23.60
N PRO A 110 14.39 -13.12 -23.28
CA PRO A 110 13.38 -12.17 -23.72
C PRO A 110 13.20 -12.29 -25.23
N GLN A 111 12.00 -12.68 -25.63
CA GLN A 111 11.64 -12.72 -27.04
C GLN A 111 11.36 -11.29 -27.46
N ASP A 112 12.11 -10.78 -28.45
CA ASP A 112 11.89 -9.46 -29.05
C ASP A 112 10.55 -9.44 -29.79
N ARG A 113 9.47 -9.30 -29.03
CA ARG A 113 8.14 -9.01 -29.57
C ARG A 113 8.11 -7.50 -29.79
N SER A 114 7.97 -7.08 -31.04
CA SER A 114 7.68 -5.68 -31.33
C SER A 114 6.40 -5.28 -30.59
N ALA A 115 6.47 -4.18 -29.84
CA ALA A 115 5.28 -3.65 -29.18
C ALA A 115 4.24 -3.36 -30.26
N PRO A 116 2.96 -3.76 -30.08
CA PRO A 116 1.92 -3.39 -31.01
C PRO A 116 1.86 -1.87 -31.10
N ALA A 117 1.83 -1.33 -32.33
CA ALA A 117 1.67 0.10 -32.54
C ALA A 117 0.26 0.53 -32.08
N GLU A 118 0.15 1.03 -30.85
CA GLU A 118 -1.10 1.57 -30.33
C GLU A 118 -1.43 2.89 -31.02
N ALA A 119 -2.69 3.04 -31.45
CA ALA A 119 -3.17 4.32 -31.96
C ALA A 119 -3.01 5.41 -30.88
N PRO A 120 -2.66 6.66 -31.24
CA PRO A 120 -2.42 7.72 -30.26
C PRO A 120 -3.63 8.00 -29.35
N GLU A 121 -4.85 7.78 -29.85
CA GLU A 121 -6.08 7.88 -29.05
C GLU A 121 -6.17 6.80 -27.96
N ALA A 122 -5.76 5.56 -28.28
CA ALA A 122 -5.73 4.46 -27.32
C ALA A 122 -4.69 4.71 -26.20
N LEU A 123 -3.53 5.28 -26.55
CA LEU A 123 -2.51 5.67 -25.57
C LEU A 123 -3.04 6.70 -24.57
N ALA A 124 -3.73 7.73 -25.06
CA ALA A 124 -4.33 8.76 -24.21
C ALA A 124 -5.41 8.18 -23.28
N ALA A 125 -6.28 7.32 -23.81
CA ALA A 125 -7.29 6.61 -23.01
C ALA A 125 -6.65 5.71 -21.95
N ASN A 126 -5.65 4.92 -22.32
CA ASN A 126 -4.90 4.04 -21.41
C ASN A 126 -4.24 4.83 -20.28
N GLN A 127 -3.64 5.99 -20.57
CA GLN A 127 -3.07 6.87 -19.55
C GLN A 127 -4.15 7.45 -18.62
N ALA A 128 -5.30 7.86 -19.16
CA ALA A 128 -6.42 8.35 -18.35
C ALA A 128 -6.95 7.25 -17.43
N HIS A 129 -7.14 6.03 -17.93
CA HIS A 129 -7.54 4.86 -17.16
C HIS A 129 -6.52 4.51 -16.07
N ALA A 130 -5.22 4.54 -16.38
CA ALA A 130 -4.16 4.28 -15.42
C ALA A 130 -4.16 5.31 -14.27
N LYS A 131 -4.33 6.61 -14.60
CA LYS A 131 -4.45 7.69 -13.60
C LYS A 131 -5.69 7.50 -12.73
N ALA A 132 -6.84 7.22 -13.33
CA ALA A 132 -8.09 6.98 -12.61
C ALA A 132 -7.95 5.76 -11.67
N TYR A 133 -7.39 4.65 -12.16
CA TYR A 133 -7.13 3.46 -11.36
C TYR A 133 -6.20 3.74 -10.18
N SER A 134 -5.09 4.45 -10.41
CA SER A 134 -4.16 4.85 -9.37
C SER A 134 -4.83 5.71 -8.30
N SER A 135 -5.63 6.70 -8.71
CA SER A 135 -6.37 7.55 -7.78
C SER A 135 -7.35 6.75 -6.92
N ARG A 136 -8.07 5.79 -7.51
CA ARG A 136 -9.00 4.90 -6.81
C ARG A 136 -8.25 4.02 -5.79
N LYS A 137 -7.12 3.42 -6.18
CA LYS A 137 -6.30 2.60 -5.28
C LYS A 137 -5.73 3.40 -4.11
N MET A 138 -5.37 4.66 -4.33
CA MET A 138 -4.93 5.55 -3.26
C MET A 138 -6.07 5.93 -2.30
N ALA A 139 -7.29 6.12 -2.80
CA ALA A 139 -8.46 6.32 -1.95
C ALA A 139 -8.76 5.07 -1.11
N GLU A 140 -8.78 3.88 -1.72
CA GLU A 140 -8.95 2.59 -1.02
C GLU A 140 -7.91 2.41 0.09
N HIS A 141 -6.63 2.68 -0.19
CA HIS A 141 -5.56 2.57 0.79
C HIS A 141 -5.71 3.58 1.94
N LYS A 142 -6.11 4.83 1.65
CA LYS A 142 -6.39 5.83 2.69
C LYS A 142 -7.53 5.40 3.60
N ALA A 143 -8.62 4.87 3.03
CA ALA A 143 -9.76 4.36 3.79
C ALA A 143 -9.36 3.18 4.68
N TRP A 144 -8.58 2.23 4.14
CA TRP A 144 -8.06 1.09 4.90
C TRP A 144 -7.18 1.53 6.08
N ARG A 145 -6.26 2.49 5.87
CA ARG A 145 -5.44 3.05 6.94
C ARG A 145 -6.27 3.73 8.02
N ALA A 146 -7.27 4.52 7.64
CA ALA A 146 -8.15 5.19 8.60
C ALA A 146 -8.88 4.14 9.47
N GLY A 147 -9.50 3.14 8.85
CA GLY A 147 -10.17 2.06 9.58
C GLY A 147 -9.23 1.25 10.48
N MET A 148 -7.98 1.04 10.08
CA MET A 148 -6.98 0.39 10.93
C MET A 148 -6.62 1.25 12.15
N LEU A 149 -6.37 2.55 11.95
CA LEU A 149 -6.04 3.47 13.05
C LEU A 149 -7.20 3.57 14.05
N ASP A 150 -8.44 3.60 13.57
CA ASP A 150 -9.61 3.62 14.44
C ASP A 150 -9.74 2.35 15.28
N LYS A 151 -9.50 1.18 14.68
CA LYS A 151 -9.42 -0.09 15.43
C LYS A 151 -8.34 -0.06 16.52
N LEU A 152 -7.17 0.52 16.23
CA LEU A 152 -6.09 0.65 17.21
C LEU A 152 -6.46 1.60 18.35
N ARG A 153 -7.08 2.75 18.04
CA ARG A 153 -7.58 3.70 19.04
C ARG A 153 -8.62 3.06 19.95
N LEU A 154 -9.58 2.35 19.38
CA LEU A 154 -10.61 1.65 20.14
C LEU A 154 -10.01 0.52 21.00
N LYS A 155 -9.02 -0.23 20.49
CA LYS A 155 -8.28 -1.22 21.28
C LYS A 155 -7.60 -0.59 22.50
N GLN A 156 -6.93 0.55 22.32
CA GLN A 156 -6.27 1.28 23.41
C GLN A 156 -7.27 1.80 24.44
N ALA A 157 -8.39 2.38 23.99
CA ALA A 157 -9.45 2.84 24.88
C ALA A 157 -10.07 1.68 25.68
N ALA A 158 -10.28 0.53 25.04
CA ALA A 158 -10.78 -0.68 25.71
C ALA A 158 -9.80 -1.20 26.77
N LEU A 159 -8.50 -1.22 26.49
CA LEU A 159 -7.47 -1.61 27.48
C LEU A 159 -7.42 -0.65 28.68
N ALA A 160 -7.61 0.65 28.44
CA ALA A 160 -7.67 1.65 29.51
C ALA A 160 -8.93 1.48 30.39
N ALA A 161 -10.06 1.12 29.78
CA ALA A 161 -11.32 0.88 30.48
C ALA A 161 -11.32 -0.40 31.35
N LEU A 162 -10.40 -1.34 31.11
CA LEU A 162 -10.30 -2.56 31.92
C LEU A 162 -9.81 -2.27 33.35
N PRO A 163 -10.26 -3.07 34.34
CA PRO A 163 -9.71 -3.07 35.69
C PRO A 163 -8.19 -3.37 35.69
N PRO A 164 -7.43 -2.80 36.64
CA PRO A 164 -5.97 -2.91 36.66
C PRO A 164 -5.46 -4.34 36.73
N ALA A 165 -6.18 -5.25 37.40
CA ALA A 165 -5.81 -6.66 37.51
C ALA A 165 -5.81 -7.40 36.16
N LEU A 166 -6.74 -7.04 35.25
CA LEU A 166 -6.90 -7.70 33.95
C LEU A 166 -6.12 -7.01 32.84
N ARG A 167 -5.73 -5.75 33.04
CA ARG A 167 -5.03 -4.95 32.03
C ARG A 167 -3.69 -5.56 31.63
N LEU A 168 -2.93 -6.10 32.59
CA LEU A 168 -1.64 -6.71 32.32
C LEU A 168 -1.77 -7.97 31.47
N ALA A 169 -2.71 -8.85 31.81
CA ALA A 169 -2.97 -10.07 31.05
C ALA A 169 -3.47 -9.76 29.63
N ALA A 170 -4.35 -8.77 29.46
CA ALA A 170 -4.88 -8.37 28.15
C ALA A 170 -3.88 -7.60 27.27
N ALA A 171 -2.84 -7.01 27.87
CA ALA A 171 -1.80 -6.29 27.14
C ALA A 171 -0.71 -7.23 26.58
N GLN A 172 -0.67 -8.48 27.03
CA GLN A 172 0.29 -9.46 26.56
C GLN A 172 0.03 -9.81 25.08
N GLU A 173 1.10 -9.90 24.31
CA GLU A 173 1.03 -10.27 22.89
C GLU A 173 0.69 -11.76 22.74
N ASP A 174 -0.23 -12.06 21.82
CA ASP A 174 -0.57 -13.42 21.45
C ASP A 174 0.49 -13.97 20.49
N LEU A 175 1.13 -15.07 20.90
CA LEU A 175 2.18 -15.74 20.13
C LEU A 175 1.66 -17.00 19.43
N GLU A 176 0.36 -17.31 19.55
CA GLU A 176 -0.22 -18.45 18.87
C GLU A 176 -0.22 -18.23 17.35
N PRO A 177 0.24 -19.23 16.56
CA PRO A 177 0.14 -19.14 15.11
C PRO A 177 -1.32 -19.15 14.68
N PHE A 178 -1.62 -18.55 13.53
CA PHE A 178 -2.96 -18.67 12.95
C PHE A 178 -3.35 -20.15 12.74
N PRO A 179 -4.62 -20.50 12.94
CA PRO A 179 -5.06 -21.89 12.82
C PRO A 179 -4.92 -22.38 11.37
N LEU A 180 -4.46 -23.62 11.19
CA LEU A 180 -4.26 -24.24 9.88
C LEU A 180 -5.57 -24.42 9.09
N THR A 181 -6.71 -24.38 9.77
CA THR A 181 -8.07 -24.43 9.18
C THR A 181 -8.50 -23.10 8.55
N ARG A 182 -7.71 -22.03 8.66
CA ARG A 182 -8.01 -20.75 8.03
C ARG A 182 -7.79 -20.83 6.52
N HIS A 183 -8.86 -21.09 5.79
CA HIS A 183 -8.83 -21.12 4.33
C HIS A 183 -8.73 -19.71 3.73
N ALA A 184 -8.00 -19.58 2.61
CA ALA A 184 -8.05 -18.38 1.78
C ALA A 184 -9.43 -18.28 1.10
N LEU A 185 -9.78 -17.07 0.64
CA LEU A 185 -11.00 -16.89 -0.15
C LEU A 185 -10.90 -17.69 -1.44
N TYR A 186 -11.93 -18.48 -1.72
CA TYR A 186 -12.10 -19.18 -2.99
C TYR A 186 -12.84 -18.28 -3.98
N GLU A 187 -12.44 -18.31 -5.25
CA GLU A 187 -13.18 -17.62 -6.33
C GLU A 187 -14.63 -18.14 -6.43
N THR A 188 -14.80 -19.44 -6.19
CA THR A 188 -16.08 -20.13 -6.23
C THR A 188 -16.26 -20.89 -4.91
N PRO A 189 -17.34 -20.67 -4.14
CA PRO A 189 -17.49 -21.29 -2.83
C PRO A 189 -17.59 -22.82 -2.97
N PRO A 190 -16.98 -23.62 -2.08
CA PRO A 190 -17.11 -25.07 -2.09
C PRO A 190 -18.55 -25.51 -1.83
N GLU A 191 -18.94 -26.69 -2.32
CA GLU A 191 -20.32 -27.21 -2.19
C GLU A 191 -20.78 -27.30 -0.72
N GLY A 192 -19.88 -27.67 0.21
CA GLY A 192 -20.20 -27.76 1.64
C GLY A 192 -20.58 -26.43 2.32
N TYR A 193 -20.37 -25.29 1.67
CA TYR A 193 -20.76 -23.96 2.17
C TYR A 193 -21.99 -23.37 1.46
N ARG A 194 -22.54 -24.09 0.47
CA ARG A 194 -23.74 -23.69 -0.28
C ARG A 194 -24.96 -24.39 0.31
N GLY A 195 -25.33 -24.01 1.54
CA GLY A 195 -26.60 -24.40 2.16
C GLY A 195 -27.78 -23.64 1.58
#